data_AF-A0A815NM84-F1
#
_entry.id   AF-A0A815NM84-F1
#
_cell.length_a   1.000
_cell.length_b   1.000
_cell.length_c   1.000
_cell.angle_alpha   90.00
_cell.angle_beta   90.00
_cell.angle_gamma   90.00
#
_symmetry.space_group_name_H-M   'P 1'
#
loop_
_entity.id
_entity.type
_entity.pdbx_description
1 polymer ?
#
loop_
_entity_poly.entity_id
_entity_poly.type
_entity_poly.pdbx_seq_one_letter_code
_entity_poly.pdbx_strand_id
1 'polypeptide(L)'
;MFNVREFVEQYLIECQAEAYPEANIQWTQHTGTYAIKLTNEVRKIELAIELAITERLIEVGKHFIDIIVLENGTITFECVFTKSIECVKWL
;
A
#
# COMPACT_ATOMS: atom_id res chain seq x y z
N MET A 1 27.52 7.43 4.10
CA MET A 1 26.24 7.13 3.42
C MET A 1 25.43 6.16 4.26
N PHE A 2 24.25 6.59 4.73
CA PHE A 2 23.32 5.79 5.50
C PHE A 2 22.11 5.45 4.63
N ASN A 3 21.68 4.19 4.68
CA ASN A 3 20.45 3.75 4.02
C ASN A 3 19.49 3.28 5.11
N VAL A 4 18.33 3.93 5.21
CA VAL A 4 17.32 3.63 6.20
C VAL A 4 16.03 3.25 5.50
N ARG A 5 15.44 2.15 5.94
CA ARG A 5 14.29 1.49 5.33
C ARG A 5 13.19 1.32 6.37
N GLU A 6 11.96 1.66 5.99
CA GLU A 6 10.76 1.42 6.78
C GLU A 6 9.74 0.68 5.92
N PHE A 7 9.12 -0.38 6.48
CA PHE A 7 8.07 -1.14 5.81
C PHE A 7 6.70 -0.71 6.30
N VAL A 8 5.82 -0.37 5.37
CA VAL A 8 4.43 0.02 5.63
C VAL A 8 3.52 -0.88 4.82
N GLU A 9 2.88 -1.85 5.49
CA GLU A 9 2.09 -2.90 4.84
C GLU A 9 2.89 -3.65 3.76
N GLN A 10 2.73 -3.27 2.49
CA GLN A 10 3.37 -3.85 1.30
C GLN A 10 4.32 -2.86 0.61
N TYR A 11 4.47 -1.65 1.14
CA TYR A 11 5.28 -0.57 0.58
C TYR A 11 6.59 -0.41 1.36
N LEU A 12 7.68 -0.21 0.63
CA LEU A 12 9.00 0.09 1.21
C LEU A 12 9.29 1.58 1.03
N ILE A 13 9.48 2.28 2.14
CA ILE A 13 9.95 3.67 2.15
C ILE A 13 11.46 3.64 2.39
N GLU A 14 12.23 4.13 1.41
CA GLU A 14 13.69 4.23 1.52
C GLU A 14 14.12 5.69 1.64
N CYS A 15 15.03 5.97 2.57
CA CYS A 15 15.72 7.25 2.66
C CYS A 15 17.23 7.03 2.60
N GLN A 16 17.89 7.77 1.70
CA GLN A 16 19.34 7.82 1.59
C GLN A 16 19.83 9.17 2.08
N ALA A 17 20.72 9.16 3.06
CA ALA A 17 21.25 10.37 3.65
C ALA A 17 22.77 10.27 3.88
N GLU A 18 23.44 11.40 3.73
CA GLU A 18 24.84 11.58 4.09
C GLU A 18 24.94 12.72 5.09
N ALA A 19 25.64 12.47 6.19
CA ALA A 19 25.83 13.46 7.24
C ALA A 19 27.24 13.36 7.81
N TYR A 20 27.87 14.52 8.02
CA TYR A 20 29.10 14.68 8.76
C TYR A 20 28.99 15.90 9.69
N PRO A 21 29.23 15.77 11.00
CA PRO A 21 29.41 14.52 11.75
C PRO A 21 28.19 13.59 11.64
N GLU A 22 28.37 12.34 12.04
CA GLU A 22 27.32 11.31 12.02
C GLU A 22 26.02 11.82 12.65
N ALA A 23 24.90 11.56 11.99
CA ALA A 23 23.59 12.06 12.40
C ALA A 23 22.75 10.93 12.99
N ASN A 24 22.01 11.26 14.05
CA ASN A 24 20.93 10.42 14.54
C ASN A 24 19.73 10.50 13.60
N ILE A 25 19.13 9.35 13.33
CA ILE A 25 18.00 9.21 12.42
C ILE A 25 16.79 8.73 13.21
N GLN A 26 15.66 9.42 13.06
CA GLN A 26 14.40 9.08 13.70
C GLN A 26 13.26 9.15 12.69
N TRP A 27 12.44 8.11 12.66
CA TRP A 27 11.17 8.11 11.92
C TRP A 27 10.03 8.54 12.81
N THR A 28 9.12 9.33 12.24
CA THR A 28 7.83 9.66 12.84
C THR A 28 6.73 9.43 11.83
N GLN A 29 5.64 8.82 12.29
CA GLN A 29 4.44 8.62 11.48
C GLN A 29 3.29 9.38 12.13
N HIS A 30 2.57 10.15 11.33
CA HIS A 30 1.34 10.80 11.75
C HIS A 30 0.34 10.76 10.60
N THR A 31 -0.78 10.06 10.78
CA THR A 31 -1.94 10.08 9.85
C THR A 31 -1.58 9.89 8.37
N GLY A 32 -0.74 8.89 8.03
CA GLY A 32 -0.33 8.61 6.64
C GLY A 32 0.84 9.47 6.13
N THR A 33 1.28 10.46 6.91
CA THR A 33 2.54 11.18 6.67
C THR A 33 3.68 10.47 7.40
N TYR A 34 4.75 10.17 6.67
CA TYR A 34 6.00 9.63 7.17
C TYR A 34 7.06 10.71 7.12
N ALA A 35 7.65 11.03 8.26
CA ALA A 35 8.73 12.00 8.34
C ALA A 35 9.99 11.34 8.88
N ILE A 36 11.12 11.73 8.30
CA ILE A 36 12.44 11.38 8.77
C ILE A 36 13.12 12.63 9.30
N LYS A 37 13.66 12.51 10.51
CA LYS A 37 14.40 13.55 11.19
C LYS A 37 15.86 13.11 11.31
N LEU A 38 16.74 13.88 10.70
CA LEU A 38 18.19 13.76 10.76
C LEU A 38 18.73 14.83 11.71
N THR A 39 19.40 14.45 12.78
CA THR A 39 19.94 15.39 13.77
C THR A 39 21.40 15.08 14.04
N ASN A 40 22.29 16.03 13.78
CA ASN A 40 23.68 16.00 14.25
C ASN A 40 24.00 17.26 15.06
N GLU A 41 25.25 17.38 15.49
CA GLU A 41 25.74 18.50 16.31
C GLU A 41 25.68 19.86 15.60
N VAL A 42 25.60 19.85 14.26
CA VAL A 42 25.60 21.06 13.42
C VAL A 42 24.18 21.50 13.11
N ARG A 43 23.30 20.56 12.74
CA ARG A 43 21.98 20.87 12.19
C ARG A 43 20.96 19.75 12.42
N LYS A 44 19.70 20.17 12.49
CA LYS A 44 18.51 19.33 12.32
C LYS A 44 17.94 19.51 10.91
N ILE A 45 17.69 18.41 10.21
CA ILE A 45 16.97 18.33 8.94
C ILE A 45 15.75 17.44 9.15
N GLU A 46 14.62 17.84 8.57
CA GLU A 46 13.37 17.09 8.61
C GLU A 46 12.81 17.01 7.20
N LEU A 47 12.47 15.80 6.77
CA LEU A 47 11.87 15.53 5.48
C LEU A 47 10.58 14.75 5.73
N ALA A 48 9.46 15.25 5.23
CA ALA A 48 8.17 14.59 5.34
C ALA A 48 7.67 14.17 3.95
N ILE A 49 7.14 12.97 3.85
CA ILE A 49 6.48 12.39 2.69
C ILE A 49 5.08 11.97 3.10
N GLU A 50 4.09 12.37 2.31
CA GLU A 50 2.72 11.88 2.45
C GLU A 50 2.54 10.63 1.60
N LEU A 51 2.16 9.51 2.23
CA LEU A 51 1.88 8.28 1.52
C LEU A 51 0.36 8.19 1.26
N ALA A 52 -0.06 8.64 0.08
CA ALA A 52 -1.41 8.41 -0.40
C ALA A 52 -1.52 7.00 -1.01
N ILE A 53 -1.98 6.03 -0.23
CA ILE A 53 -2.29 4.69 -0.75
C ILE A 53 -3.63 4.76 -1.46
N THR A 54 -3.61 4.92 -2.77
CA THR A 54 -4.81 4.73 -3.58
C THR A 54 -5.06 3.23 -3.70
N GLU A 55 -5.97 2.69 -2.90
CA GLU A 55 -6.40 1.30 -3.08
C GLU A 55 -6.95 1.14 -4.50
N ARG A 56 -6.31 0.26 -5.30
CA ARG A 56 -6.89 -0.15 -6.57
C ARG A 56 -8.32 -0.65 -6.34
N LEU A 57 -9.25 -0.14 -7.15
CA LEU A 57 -10.64 -0.59 -7.19
C LEU A 57 -10.66 -2.12 -7.32
N ILE A 58 -11.61 -2.75 -6.64
CA ILE A 58 -11.88 -4.17 -6.80
C ILE A 58 -12.36 -4.38 -8.22
N GLU A 59 -11.60 -5.15 -8.99
CA GLU A 59 -11.97 -5.52 -10.35
C GLU A 59 -12.52 -6.95 -10.35
N VAL A 60 -13.54 -7.18 -11.17
CA VAL A 60 -14.06 -8.51 -11.47
C VAL A 60 -13.11 -9.14 -12.48
N GLY A 61 -12.31 -10.11 -12.04
CA GLY A 61 -11.30 -10.79 -12.86
C GLY A 61 -11.88 -11.71 -13.93
N LYS A 62 -13.16 -12.09 -13.83
CA LYS A 62 -13.87 -12.89 -14.84
C LYS A 62 -15.26 -12.32 -15.09
N HIS A 63 -15.44 -11.74 -16.28
CA HIS A 63 -16.73 -11.20 -16.69
C HIS A 63 -17.77 -12.31 -16.87
N PHE A 64 -19.02 -11.99 -16.54
CA PHE A 64 -20.16 -12.85 -16.85
C PHE A 64 -20.32 -12.98 -18.36
N ILE A 65 -20.60 -14.20 -18.79
CA ILE A 65 -20.92 -14.53 -20.17
C ILE A 65 -22.38 -15.00 -20.17
N ASP A 66 -23.11 -14.68 -21.22
CA ASP A 66 -24.47 -15.21 -21.41
C ASP A 66 -24.40 -16.73 -21.53
N ILE A 67 -25.17 -17.43 -20.70
CA ILE A 67 -25.23 -18.89 -20.67
C ILE A 67 -26.67 -19.32 -20.94
N ILE A 68 -26.85 -20.22 -21.90
CA ILE A 68 -28.14 -20.86 -22.19
C ILE A 68 -28.18 -22.18 -21.43
N VAL A 69 -29.17 -22.34 -20.56
CA VAL A 69 -29.42 -23.56 -19.78
C VAL A 69 -30.81 -24.09 -20.06
N LEU A 70 -30.92 -25.41 -20.12
CA LEU A 70 -32.19 -26.13 -20.28
C LEU A 70 -33.02 -26.02 -19.00
N GLU A 71 -34.34 -26.09 -19.12
CA GLU A 71 -35.23 -26.22 -17.96
C GLU A 71 -34.78 -27.38 -17.06
N ASN A 72 -34.71 -27.12 -15.75
CA ASN A 72 -34.19 -28.01 -14.69
C ASN A 72 -32.68 -28.28 -14.72
N GLY A 73 -31.92 -27.58 -15.56
CA GLY A 73 -30.46 -27.59 -15.51
C GLY A 73 -29.91 -26.82 -14.30
N THR A 74 -28.73 -27.21 -13.82
CA THR A 74 -27.98 -26.44 -12.82
C THR A 74 -26.94 -25.57 -13.51
N ILE A 75 -26.84 -24.31 -13.10
CA ILE A 75 -25.83 -23.36 -13.57
C ILE A 75 -24.98 -22.89 -12.39
N THR A 76 -23.69 -22.62 -12.66
CA THR A 76 -22.78 -22.02 -11.70
C THR A 76 -22.23 -20.73 -12.26
N PHE A 77 -22.32 -19.65 -11.48
CA PHE A 77 -21.67 -18.38 -11.76
C PHE A 77 -20.40 -18.26 -10.93
N GLU A 78 -19.31 -17.89 -11.58
CA GLU A 78 -18.02 -17.68 -10.92
C GLU A 78 -17.66 -16.20 -11.00
N CYS A 79 -17.43 -15.58 -9.84
CA CYS A 79 -16.94 -14.22 -9.72
C CYS A 79 -15.59 -14.25 -8.98
N VAL A 80 -14.53 -13.81 -9.66
CA VAL A 80 -13.17 -13.79 -9.10
C VAL A 80 -12.76 -12.34 -8.89
N PHE A 81 -12.16 -12.04 -7.74
CA PHE A 81 -11.75 -10.69 -7.37
C PHE A 81 -10.22 -10.59 -7.30
N THR A 82 -9.70 -9.40 -7.61
CA THR A 82 -8.25 -9.13 -7.60
C THR A 82 -7.66 -8.96 -6.20
N LYS A 83 -8.50 -8.88 -5.16
CA LYS A 83 -8.12 -8.74 -3.75
C LYS A 83 -9.08 -9.55 -2.86
N SER A 84 -8.67 -9.83 -1.62
CA SER A 84 -9.55 -10.43 -0.61
C SER A 84 -10.69 -9.46 -0.28
N ILE A 85 -11.93 -9.96 -0.29
CA ILE A 85 -13.13 -9.16 -0.03
C ILE A 85 -13.83 -9.69 1.20
N GLU A 86 -14.18 -8.79 2.13
CA GLU A 86 -14.87 -9.14 3.36
C GLU A 86 -16.35 -9.49 3.15
N CYS A 87 -17.01 -8.90 2.15
CA CYS A 87 -18.42 -9.14 1.86
C CYS A 87 -18.73 -9.12 0.36
N VAL A 88 -19.36 -10.19 -0.15
CA VAL A 88 -19.85 -10.31 -1.52
C VAL A 88 -21.37 -10.46 -1.49
N LYS A 89 -22.08 -9.58 -2.21
CA LYS A 89 -23.54 -9.65 -2.37
C LYS A 89 -23.89 -9.91 -3.83
N TRP A 90 -24.57 -11.02 -4.08
CA TRP A 90 -25.22 -11.29 -5.36
C TRP A 90 -26.54 -10.52 -5.41
N LEU A 91 -26.80 -9.80 -6.50
CA LEU A 91 -28.00 -9.02 -6.75
C LEU A 91 -28.84 -9.66 -7.86
#